data_AF-A0AAP6DX42-F1
#
_entry.id   AF-A0AAP6DX42-F1
#
_cell.length_a   1.000
_cell.length_b   1.000
_cell.length_c   1.000
_cell.angle_alpha   90.00
_cell.angle_beta   90.00
_cell.angle_gamma   90.00
#
_symmetry.space_group_name_H-M   'P 1'
#
loop_
_entity.id
_entity.type
_entity.pdbx_description
1 polymer ?
#
loop_
_entity_poly.entity_id
_entity_poly.type
_entity_poly.pdbx_seq_one_letter_code
_entity_poly.pdbx_strand_id
1 'polypeptide(L)'
;MTKTVEEIRYQLEEWLAQGFTSPEDRANYQALKEQYEDETLDYSFSKREITGQLELIITTRENDFPDLDEVMKAEYLDLVTQLDELDQEQADYYRKQLT
;
A
#
# COMPACT_ATOMS: atom_id res chain seq x y z
N MET A 1 -3.78 -17.43 -23.50
CA MET A 1 -4.91 -17.57 -22.56
C MET A 1 -4.80 -16.42 -21.59
N THR A 2 -5.87 -15.65 -21.40
CA THR A 2 -5.92 -14.61 -20.37
C THR A 2 -5.97 -15.32 -19.00
N LYS A 3 -5.19 -14.85 -18.03
CA LYS A 3 -5.29 -15.33 -16.65
C LYS A 3 -6.68 -14.98 -16.12
N THR A 4 -7.28 -15.86 -15.33
CA THR A 4 -8.50 -15.53 -14.60
C THR A 4 -8.20 -14.56 -13.46
N VAL A 5 -9.20 -13.80 -13.02
CA VAL A 5 -9.09 -12.90 -11.85
C VAL A 5 -8.56 -13.63 -10.61
N GLU A 6 -8.97 -14.88 -10.39
CA GLU A 6 -8.51 -15.69 -9.26
C GLU A 6 -7.04 -16.06 -9.36
N GLU A 7 -6.55 -16.40 -10.55
CA GLU A 7 -5.13 -16.65 -10.80
C GLU A 7 -4.29 -15.39 -10.60
N ILE A 8 -4.79 -14.23 -11.07
CA ILE A 8 -4.14 -12.94 -10.87
C ILE A 8 -4.02 -12.63 -9.38
N ARG A 9 -5.12 -12.75 -8.63
CA ARG A 9 -5.14 -12.54 -7.17
C ARG A 9 -4.16 -13.46 -6.45
N TYR A 10 -4.14 -14.75 -6.80
CA TYR A 10 -3.23 -15.70 -6.19
C TYR A 10 -1.76 -15.31 -6.43
N GLN A 11 -1.43 -14.88 -7.66
CA GLN A 11 -0.09 -14.42 -7.99
C GLN A 11 0.29 -13.16 -7.22
N LEU A 12 -0.62 -12.19 -7.08
CA LEU A 12 -0.35 -10.99 -6.28
C LEU A 12 -0.03 -11.33 -4.82
N GLU A 13 -0.79 -12.25 -4.21
CA GLU A 13 -0.52 -12.71 -2.84
C GLU A 13 0.82 -13.47 -2.75
N GLU A 14 1.14 -14.32 -3.72
CA GLU A 14 2.40 -15.06 -3.77
C GLU A 14 3.60 -14.12 -3.82
N TRP A 15 3.51 -13.06 -4.63
CA TRP A 15 4.53 -12.03 -4.76
C TRP A 15 4.75 -11.26 -3.46
N LEU A 16 3.66 -10.86 -2.79
CA LEU A 16 3.74 -10.20 -1.48
C LEU A 16 4.34 -11.12 -0.41
N ALA A 17 4.07 -12.42 -0.47
CA ALA A 17 4.62 -13.40 0.48
C ALA A 17 6.11 -13.70 0.26
N GLN A 18 6.55 -13.78 -1.00
CA GLN A 18 7.95 -14.02 -1.34
C GLN A 18 8.83 -12.78 -1.16
N GLY A 19 8.21 -11.60 -1.29
CA GLY A 19 8.93 -10.33 -1.36
C GLY A 19 9.55 -10.10 -2.74
N PHE A 20 9.94 -8.86 -3.00
CA PHE A 20 10.55 -8.47 -4.28
C PHE A 20 12.06 -8.63 -4.22
N THR A 21 12.65 -9.40 -5.14
CA THR A 21 14.11 -9.57 -5.20
C THR A 21 14.77 -8.59 -6.16
N SER A 22 14.00 -8.02 -7.09
CA SER A 22 14.48 -7.14 -8.15
C SER A 22 13.52 -5.96 -8.43
N PRO A 23 13.98 -4.87 -9.07
CA PRO A 23 13.10 -3.81 -9.54
C PRO A 23 12.09 -4.30 -10.60
N GLU A 24 12.52 -5.23 -11.47
CA GLU A 24 11.67 -5.88 -12.47
C GLU A 24 10.53 -6.66 -11.80
N ASP A 25 10.84 -7.32 -10.69
CA ASP A 25 9.84 -7.98 -9.87
C ASP A 25 8.77 -6.95 -9.45
N ARG A 26 9.18 -5.89 -8.76
CA ARG A 26 8.23 -4.87 -8.30
C ARG A 26 7.41 -4.29 -9.46
N ALA A 27 8.00 -4.05 -10.62
CA ALA A 27 7.29 -3.55 -11.79
C ALA A 27 6.24 -4.54 -12.32
N ASN A 28 6.58 -5.82 -12.39
CA ASN A 28 5.65 -6.88 -12.81
C ASN A 28 4.46 -7.01 -11.85
N TYR A 29 4.70 -6.93 -10.55
CA TYR A 29 3.65 -6.92 -9.55
C TYR A 29 2.73 -5.70 -9.70
N GLN A 30 3.28 -4.49 -9.87
CA GLN A 30 2.46 -3.29 -10.04
C GLN A 30 1.58 -3.38 -11.29
N ALA A 31 2.11 -3.87 -12.41
CA ALA A 31 1.32 -4.07 -13.63
C ALA A 31 0.21 -5.12 -13.43
N LEU A 32 0.50 -6.21 -12.72
CA LEU A 32 -0.48 -7.26 -12.43
C LEU A 32 -1.56 -6.77 -11.45
N LYS A 33 -1.18 -5.92 -10.50
CA LYS A 33 -2.09 -5.30 -9.53
C LYS A 33 -3.03 -4.34 -10.23
N GLU A 34 -2.49 -3.46 -11.08
CA GLU A 34 -3.30 -2.53 -11.88
C GLU A 34 -4.32 -3.29 -12.73
N GLN A 35 -3.90 -4.39 -13.38
CA GLN A 35 -4.83 -5.25 -14.11
C GLN A 35 -5.95 -5.81 -13.21
N TYR A 36 -5.59 -6.37 -12.05
CA TYR A 36 -6.58 -6.91 -11.11
C TYR A 36 -7.58 -5.84 -10.66
N GLU A 37 -7.09 -4.67 -10.27
CA GLU A 37 -7.89 -3.58 -9.72
C GLU A 37 -8.77 -2.94 -10.79
N ASP A 38 -8.32 -2.85 -12.05
CA ASP A 38 -9.14 -2.40 -13.18
C ASP A 38 -10.26 -3.40 -13.52
N GLU A 39 -9.95 -4.72 -13.52
CA GLU A 39 -10.93 -5.76 -13.85
C GLU A 39 -11.98 -5.98 -12.75
N THR A 40 -11.62 -5.75 -11.48
CA THR A 40 -12.47 -6.11 -10.33
C THR A 40 -13.01 -4.93 -9.55
N LEU A 41 -12.40 -3.75 -9.69
CA LEU A 41 -12.59 -2.59 -8.81
C LEU A 41 -12.27 -2.90 -7.32
N ASP A 42 -11.53 -3.96 -7.04
CA ASP A 42 -11.11 -4.37 -5.70
C ASP A 42 -9.71 -3.84 -5.38
N TYR A 43 -9.64 -2.65 -4.79
CA TYR A 43 -8.37 -2.00 -4.41
C TYR A 43 -7.75 -2.55 -3.11
N SER A 44 -8.00 -3.82 -2.78
CA SER A 44 -7.53 -4.42 -1.52
C SER A 44 -6.01 -4.46 -1.42
N PHE A 45 -5.32 -4.69 -2.55
CA PHE A 45 -3.86 -4.69 -2.63
C PHE A 45 -3.28 -3.30 -2.43
N SER A 46 -3.76 -2.30 -3.18
CA SER A 46 -3.31 -0.92 -3.01
C SER A 46 -3.55 -0.41 -1.58
N LYS A 47 -4.71 -0.72 -0.98
CA LYS A 47 -4.97 -0.38 0.43
C LYS A 47 -3.98 -1.06 1.37
N ARG A 48 -3.71 -2.35 1.20
CA ARG A 48 -2.75 -3.10 2.03
C ARG A 48 -1.31 -2.56 1.90
N GLU A 49 -0.91 -2.14 0.71
CA GLU A 49 0.42 -1.53 0.49
C GLU A 49 0.54 -0.18 1.18
N ILE A 50 -0.49 0.67 1.10
CA ILE A 50 -0.49 1.99 1.74
C ILE A 50 -0.50 1.84 3.26
N THR A 51 -1.39 1.01 3.82
CA THR A 51 -1.44 0.80 5.27
C THR A 51 -0.18 0.14 5.80
N GLY A 52 0.42 -0.80 5.06
CA GLY A 52 1.71 -1.39 5.42
C GLY A 52 2.83 -0.35 5.53
N GLN A 53 2.88 0.63 4.62
CA GLN A 53 3.85 1.73 4.67
C GLN A 53 3.57 2.67 5.85
N LEU A 54 2.31 3.02 6.09
CA LEU A 54 1.92 3.84 7.25
C LEU A 54 2.30 3.17 8.56
N GLU A 55 2.02 1.88 8.74
CA GLU A 55 2.43 1.10 9.91
C GLU A 55 3.95 1.03 10.07
N LEU A 56 4.69 0.90 8.96
CA LEU A 56 6.15 0.92 9.00
C LEU A 56 6.67 2.28 9.49
N ILE A 57 6.10 3.39 9.00
CA ILE A 57 6.47 4.74 9.44
C ILE A 57 6.21 4.89 10.95
N ILE A 58 5.03 4.46 11.42
CA ILE A 58 4.61 4.57 12.83
C ILE A 58 5.50 3.73 13.76
N THR A 59 5.81 2.49 13.35
CA THR A 59 6.52 1.52 14.22
C THR A 59 8.03 1.61 14.17
N THR A 60 8.59 2.30 13.15
CA THR A 60 10.03 2.51 13.03
C THR A 60 10.51 3.50 14.09
N ARG A 61 11.30 2.99 15.04
CA ARG A 61 11.81 3.77 16.19
C ARG A 61 12.56 5.04 15.79
N GLU A 62 13.23 5.05 14.65
CA GLU A 62 14.02 6.19 14.17
C GLU A 62 13.16 7.38 13.73
N ASN A 63 11.89 7.15 13.42
CA ASN A 63 10.98 8.17 12.93
C ASN A 63 10.42 9.09 14.04
N ASP A 64 10.64 8.76 15.32
CA ASP A 64 10.15 9.52 16.47
C ASP A 64 8.63 9.80 16.44
N PHE A 65 7.85 8.89 15.85
CA PHE A 65 6.40 9.05 15.69
C PHE A 65 5.70 9.29 17.06
N PRO A 66 4.78 10.28 17.17
CA PRO A 66 4.16 11.09 16.11
C PRO A 66 4.95 12.35 15.69
N ASP A 67 6.08 12.65 16.33
CA ASP A 67 6.92 13.83 16.09
C ASP A 67 7.87 13.64 14.87
N LEU A 68 7.31 13.13 13.77
CA LEU A 68 8.02 12.93 12.49
C LEU A 68 8.72 14.21 12.03
N ASP A 69 9.92 14.07 11.45
CA ASP A 69 10.54 15.17 10.72
C ASP A 69 9.69 15.60 9.52
N GLU A 70 9.95 16.79 8.99
CA GLU A 70 9.13 17.40 7.93
C GLU A 70 9.00 16.52 6.67
N VAL A 71 10.06 15.81 6.29
CA VAL A 71 10.07 14.95 5.09
C VAL A 71 9.20 13.72 5.35
N MET A 72 9.43 13.04 6.46
CA MET A 72 8.66 11.84 6.82
C MET A 72 7.18 12.16 7.10
N LYS A 73 6.90 13.32 7.69
CA LYS A 73 5.53 13.79 7.89
C LYS A 73 4.81 14.08 6.56
N ALA A 74 5.51 14.67 5.59
CA ALA A 74 4.95 14.89 4.27
C ALA A 74 4.66 13.57 3.56
N GLU A 75 5.57 12.60 3.62
CA GLU A 75 5.37 11.25 3.06
C GLU A 75 4.18 10.55 3.74
N TYR A 76 4.09 10.60 5.07
CA TYR A 76 2.96 10.04 5.81
C TYR A 76 1.61 10.66 5.38
N LEU A 77 1.53 11.99 5.28
CA LEU A 77 0.31 12.68 4.88
C LEU A 77 -0.07 12.42 3.42
N ASP A 78 0.91 12.23 2.54
CA ASP A 78 0.68 11.83 1.16
C ASP A 78 0.06 10.42 1.08
N LEU A 79 0.62 9.46 1.81
CA LEU A 79 0.06 8.11 1.92
C LEU A 79 -1.38 8.12 2.49
N VAL A 80 -1.63 8.93 3.53
CA VAL A 80 -2.99 9.09 4.08
C VAL A 80 -3.95 9.71 3.07
N THR A 81 -3.48 10.62 2.22
CA THR A 81 -4.29 11.21 1.15
C THR A 81 -4.62 10.20 0.06
N GLN A 82 -3.64 9.39 -0.36
CA GLN A 82 -3.88 8.27 -1.28
C GLN A 82 -4.87 7.26 -0.70
N LEU A 83 -4.77 6.95 0.60
CA LEU A 83 -5.72 6.05 1.26
C LEU A 83 -7.14 6.64 1.33
N ASP A 84 -7.28 7.96 1.46
CA ASP A 84 -8.58 8.65 1.52
C ASP A 84 -9.42 8.41 0.26
N GLU A 85 -8.77 8.31 -0.90
CA GLU A 85 -9.41 8.01 -2.17
C GLU A 85 -9.95 6.56 -2.24
N LEU A 86 -9.40 5.66 -1.42
CA LEU A 86 -9.73 4.22 -1.43
C LEU A 86 -10.57 3.78 -0.22
N ASP A 87 -10.37 4.41 0.94
CA ASP A 87 -10.95 4.06 2.24
C ASP A 87 -10.84 5.23 3.23
N GLN A 88 -11.84 6.11 3.19
CA GLN A 88 -11.89 7.31 4.04
C GLN A 88 -11.84 6.97 5.55
N GLU A 89 -12.45 5.88 5.98
CA GLU A 89 -12.46 5.49 7.41
C GLU A 89 -11.06 5.13 7.90
N GLN A 90 -10.32 4.34 7.10
CA GLN A 90 -8.93 4.04 7.42
C GLN A 90 -8.03 5.28 7.32
N ALA A 91 -8.22 6.13 6.30
CA ALA A 91 -7.47 7.38 6.20
C ALA A 91 -7.67 8.27 7.44
N ASP A 92 -8.92 8.43 7.90
CA ASP A 92 -9.24 9.20 9.10
C ASP A 92 -8.65 8.60 10.38
N TYR A 93 -8.54 7.27 10.46
CA TYR A 93 -7.82 6.60 11.54
C TYR A 93 -6.34 7.02 11.58
N TYR A 94 -5.66 6.99 10.44
CA TYR A 94 -4.25 7.39 10.36
C TYR A 94 -4.04 8.89 10.58
N ARG A 95 -4.91 9.77 10.06
CA ARG A 95 -4.87 11.21 10.36
C ARG A 95 -4.86 11.49 11.86
N LYS A 96 -5.70 10.78 12.62
CA LYS A 96 -5.82 10.96 14.07
C LYS A 96 -4.57 10.53 14.84
N GLN A 97 -3.73 9.65 14.29
CA GLN A 97 -2.51 9.23 14.97
C GLN A 97 -1.45 10.34 15.07
N LEU A 98 -1.55 11.39 14.24
CA LEU A 98 -0.67 12.56 14.30
C LEU A 98 -1.15 13.64 15.31
N THR A 99 -2.23 13.38 16.07
CA THR A 99 -2.89 14.36 16.94
C THR A 99 -2.86 13.93 18.40
#